data_AF-A0A813PVV4-F1
#
_entry.id   AF-A0A813PVV4-F1
#
_cell.length_a   1.000
_cell.length_b   1.000
_cell.length_c   1.000
_cell.angle_alpha   90.00
_cell.angle_beta   90.00
_cell.angle_gamma   90.00
#
_symmetry.space_group_name_H-M   'P 1'
#
loop_
_entity.id
_entity.type
_entity.pdbx_description
1 polymer ?
#
loop_
_entity_poly.entity_id
_entity_poly.type
_entity_poly.pdbx_seq_one_letter_code
_entity_poly.pdbx_strand_id
1 'polypeptide(L)'
;MSKLVAQLPRLANGVVEFSQPRLRTFWRYAKVELRPPTPGEIPEVTKRLTDVLNSAKTGKWKQLTVKEATINTMIGLELLMWFFIGEVIGRGTLVGYDVSRVQPKFPLF
;
A
#
# COMPACT_ATOMS: atom_id res chain seq x y z
N MET A 1 37.79 5.21 -17.10
CA MET A 1 37.04 5.52 -15.86
C MET A 1 36.56 6.99 -15.80
N SER A 2 37.37 7.99 -16.16
CA SER A 2 36.99 9.42 -16.02
C SER A 2 35.81 9.89 -16.90
N LYS A 3 35.59 9.29 -18.08
CA LYS A 3 34.44 9.62 -18.95
C LYS A 3 33.10 9.16 -18.39
N LEU A 4 33.07 8.04 -17.65
CA LEU A 4 31.85 7.54 -16.98
C LEU A 4 31.47 8.42 -15.78
N VAL A 5 32.47 8.85 -15.00
CA VAL A 5 32.25 9.76 -13.86
C VAL A 5 31.77 11.14 -14.34
N ALA A 6 32.27 11.63 -15.48
CA ALA A 6 31.79 12.87 -16.09
C ALA A 6 30.35 12.77 -16.66
N GLN A 7 29.86 11.56 -16.93
CA GLN A 7 28.49 11.32 -17.42
C GLN A 7 27.47 11.09 -16.29
N LEU A 8 27.91 10.75 -15.07
CA LEU A 8 27.06 10.64 -13.88
C LEU A 8 26.13 11.84 -13.65
N PRO A 9 26.59 13.11 -13.66
CA PRO A 9 25.70 14.25 -13.46
C PRO A 9 24.66 14.39 -14.57
N ARG A 10 24.99 14.02 -15.81
CA ARG A 10 24.04 14.03 -16.93
C ARG A 10 22.97 12.95 -16.79
N LEU A 11 23.36 11.74 -16.37
CA LEU A 11 22.43 10.65 -16.10
C LEU A 11 21.55 10.94 -14.88
N ALA A 12 22.12 11.51 -13.82
CA ALA A 12 21.36 11.94 -12.64
C ALA A 12 20.33 13.01 -12.99
N ASN A 13 20.72 14.04 -13.76
CA ASN A 13 19.79 15.08 -14.23
C ASN A 13 18.69 14.48 -15.12
N GLY A 14 19.02 13.55 -16.01
CA GLY A 14 18.03 12.84 -16.83
C GLY A 14 17.05 12.00 -15.99
N VAL A 15 17.52 11.34 -14.92
CA VAL A 15 16.66 10.60 -13.99
C VAL A 15 15.75 11.55 -13.20
N VAL A 16 16.25 12.72 -12.80
CA VAL A 16 15.45 13.75 -12.11
C VAL A 16 14.37 14.31 -13.04
N GLU A 17 14.74 14.70 -14.26
CA GLU A 17 13.79 15.20 -15.27
C GLU A 17 12.72 14.16 -15.64
N PHE A 18 13.08 12.88 -15.66
CA PHE A 18 12.15 11.79 -15.87
C PHE A 18 11.23 11.53 -14.66
N SER A 19 11.78 11.58 -13.45
CA SER A 19 11.06 11.20 -12.22
C SER A 19 10.15 12.32 -11.71
N GLN A 20 10.58 13.57 -11.82
CA GLN A 20 9.85 14.73 -11.30
C GLN A 20 8.40 14.83 -11.80
N PRO A 21 8.09 14.74 -13.12
CA PRO A 21 6.70 14.84 -13.58
C PRO A 21 5.86 13.64 -13.14
N ARG A 22 6.45 12.44 -13.05
CA ARG A 22 5.75 11.22 -12.60
C ARG A 22 5.41 11.27 -11.12
N LEU A 23 6.36 11.68 -10.29
CA LEU A 23 6.14 11.88 -8.86
C LEU A 23 5.12 12.99 -8.60
N ARG A 24 5.12 14.06 -9.41
CA ARG A 24 4.10 15.12 -9.30
C ARG A 24 2.70 14.60 -9.60
N THR A 25 2.54 13.78 -10.64
CA THR A 25 1.26 13.16 -10.97
C THR A 25 0.82 12.18 -9.87
N PHE A 26 1.74 11.34 -9.38
CA PHE A 26 1.47 10.45 -8.24
C PHE A 26 1.02 11.23 -7.01
N TRP A 27 1.76 12.28 -6.65
CA TRP A 27 1.44 13.13 -5.50
C TRP A 27 0.08 13.82 -5.61
N ARG A 28 -0.32 14.21 -6.83
CA ARG A 28 -1.63 14.80 -7.08
C ARG A 28 -2.77 13.83 -6.71
N TYR A 29 -2.69 12.57 -7.15
CA TYR A 29 -3.72 11.57 -6.86
C TYR A 29 -3.63 11.04 -5.43
N ALA A 30 -2.43 10.78 -4.93
CA ALA A 30 -2.18 10.32 -3.57
C ALA A 30 -2.81 11.24 -2.52
N LYS A 31 -2.80 12.57 -2.72
CA LYS A 31 -3.44 13.52 -1.81
C LYS A 31 -4.95 13.36 -1.67
N VAL A 32 -5.63 12.87 -2.70
CA VAL A 32 -7.09 12.77 -2.71
C VAL A 32 -7.54 11.36 -2.37
N GLU A 33 -6.83 10.36 -2.87
CA GLU A 33 -7.22 8.95 -2.77
C GLU A 33 -6.62 8.24 -1.54
N LEU A 34 -5.40 8.61 -1.14
CA LEU A 34 -4.70 8.00 0.00
C LEU A 34 -4.80 8.84 1.28
N ARG A 35 -5.69 9.84 1.31
CA ARG A 35 -5.96 10.61 2.53
C ARG A 35 -6.67 9.72 3.55
N PRO A 36 -6.39 9.88 4.85
CA PRO A 36 -7.23 9.28 5.86
C PRO A 36 -8.68 9.80 5.70
N PRO A 37 -9.68 8.95 5.94
CA PRO A 37 -11.07 9.36 5.86
C PRO A 37 -11.38 10.45 6.90
N THR A 38 -12.26 11.36 6.54
CA THR A 38 -12.76 12.40 7.45
C THR A 38 -13.75 11.75 8.42
N PRO A 39 -13.83 12.17 9.69
CA PRO A 39 -14.77 11.57 10.65
C PRO A 39 -16.24 11.54 10.18
N GLY A 40 -16.67 12.49 9.36
CA GLY A 40 -18.02 12.53 8.77
C GLY A 40 -18.30 11.42 7.74
N GLU A 41 -17.27 10.77 7.19
CA GLU A 41 -17.41 9.68 6.21
C GLU A 41 -17.59 8.31 6.91
N ILE A 42 -17.28 8.22 8.22
CA ILE A 42 -17.36 6.97 9.01
C ILE A 42 -18.77 6.37 9.04
N PRO A 43 -19.86 7.14 9.27
CA PRO A 43 -21.22 6.58 9.29
C PRO A 43 -21.65 5.99 7.94
N GLU A 44 -21.15 6.54 6.83
CA GLU A 44 -21.45 5.97 5.51
C GLU A 44 -20.74 4.62 5.33
N VAL A 45 -19.47 4.53 5.74
CA VAL A 45 -18.69 3.29 5.67
C VAL A 45 -19.34 2.17 6.48
N THR A 46 -19.78 2.45 7.71
CA THR A 46 -20.44 1.44 8.56
C THR A 46 -21.76 0.95 7.99
N LYS A 47 -22.54 1.85 7.36
CA LYS A 47 -23.76 1.49 6.64
C LYS A 47 -23.46 0.56 5.46
N ARG A 48 -22.48 0.90 4.62
CA ARG A 48 -22.11 0.05 3.47
C ARG A 48 -21.59 -1.32 3.90
N LEU A 49 -20.84 -1.39 5.00
CA LEU A 49 -20.39 -2.67 5.56
C LEU A 49 -21.58 -3.54 5.98
N THR A 50 -22.60 -2.93 6.60
CA THR A 50 -23.83 -3.63 6.99
C THR A 50 -24.60 -4.14 5.77
N ASP A 51 -24.67 -3.37 4.69
CA ASP A 51 -25.30 -3.79 3.44
C ASP A 51 -24.57 -4.97 2.77
N VAL A 52 -23.23 -5.01 2.83
CA VAL A 52 -22.42 -6.14 2.36
C VAL A 52 -22.72 -7.39 3.19
N LEU A 53 -22.78 -7.25 4.53
CA LEU A 53 -23.12 -8.37 5.42
C LEU A 53 -24.53 -8.90 5.15
N ASN A 54 -25.50 -8.01 4.94
CA ASN A 54 -26.86 -8.40 4.59
C ASN A 54 -26.91 -9.09 3.22
N SER A 55 -26.17 -8.59 2.24
CA SER A 55 -26.08 -9.21 0.89
C SER A 55 -25.45 -10.61 0.93
N ALA A 56 -24.50 -10.84 1.84
CA ALA A 56 -23.93 -12.16 2.10
C ALA A 56 -24.99 -13.11 2.72
N LYS A 57 -25.72 -12.64 3.74
CA LYS A 57 -26.79 -13.40 4.41
C LYS A 57 -27.95 -13.77 3.48
N THR A 58 -28.38 -12.85 2.63
CA THR A 58 -29.51 -13.07 1.70
C THR A 58 -29.11 -13.85 0.46
N GLY A 59 -27.84 -14.23 0.29
CA GLY A 59 -27.37 -14.99 -0.88
C GLY A 59 -27.29 -14.19 -2.19
N LYS A 60 -27.38 -12.84 -2.13
CA LYS A 60 -27.33 -11.96 -3.32
C LYS A 60 -25.99 -12.02 -4.05
N TRP A 61 -24.93 -12.42 -3.35
CA TRP A 61 -23.60 -12.64 -3.94
C TRP A 61 -23.59 -13.69 -5.07
N LYS A 62 -24.57 -14.61 -5.10
CA LYS A 62 -24.69 -15.62 -6.17
C LYS A 62 -25.19 -15.06 -7.50
N GLN A 63 -25.75 -13.84 -7.49
CA GLN A 63 -26.24 -13.15 -8.69
C GLN A 63 -25.19 -12.21 -9.28
N LEU A 64 -24.00 -12.11 -8.68
CA LEU A 64 -22.93 -11.26 -9.19
C LEU A 64 -22.34 -11.82 -10.47
N THR A 65 -22.05 -10.94 -11.40
CA THR A 65 -21.33 -11.33 -12.62
C THR A 65 -19.87 -11.64 -12.30
N VAL A 66 -19.22 -12.50 -13.09
CA VAL A 66 -17.81 -12.88 -12.88
C VAL A 66 -16.90 -11.65 -12.92
N LYS A 67 -17.23 -10.66 -13.75
CA LYS A 67 -16.49 -9.39 -13.84
C LYS A 67 -16.54 -8.62 -12.51
N GLU A 68 -17.72 -8.46 -11.93
CA GLU A 68 -17.90 -7.75 -10.65
C GLU A 68 -17.22 -8.50 -9.50
N ALA A 69 -17.38 -9.83 -9.45
CA ALA A 69 -16.72 -10.65 -8.46
C ALA A 69 -15.20 -10.49 -8.53
N THR A 70 -14.62 -10.47 -9.72
CA THR A 70 -13.16 -10.32 -9.92
C THR A 70 -12.64 -8.95 -9.48
N ILE A 71 -13.40 -7.88 -9.74
CA ILE A 71 -13.02 -6.53 -9.29
C ILE A 71 -13.07 -6.46 -7.77
N ASN A 72 -14.15 -6.97 -7.16
CA ASN A 72 -14.31 -6.95 -5.71
C ASN A 72 -13.23 -7.78 -4.99
N THR A 73 -12.81 -8.91 -5.57
CA THR A 73 -11.72 -9.72 -5.00
C THR A 73 -10.37 -9.02 -5.16
N MET A 74 -10.09 -8.34 -6.27
CA MET A 74 -8.85 -7.55 -6.42
C MET A 74 -8.77 -6.40 -5.40
N ILE A 75 -9.86 -5.68 -5.17
CA ILE A 75 -9.91 -4.64 -4.13
C ILE A 75 -9.71 -5.26 -2.73
N GLY A 76 -10.34 -6.41 -2.46
CA GLY A 76 -10.13 -7.15 -1.21
C GLY A 76 -8.67 -7.57 -1.00
N LEU A 77 -8.00 -8.00 -2.07
CA LEU A 77 -6.58 -8.33 -2.04
C LEU A 77 -5.70 -7.11 -1.78
N GLU A 78 -6.02 -5.97 -2.40
CA GLU A 78 -5.32 -4.70 -2.16
C GLU A 78 -5.37 -4.31 -0.68
N LEU A 79 -6.54 -4.41 -0.04
CA LEU A 79 -6.69 -4.13 1.39
C LEU A 79 -5.83 -5.07 2.26
N LEU A 80 -5.74 -6.35 1.91
CA LEU A 80 -4.85 -7.30 2.60
C LEU A 80 -3.38 -6.92 2.44
N MET A 81 -2.98 -6.48 1.24
CA MET A 81 -1.61 -6.00 1.01
C MET A 81 -1.30 -4.76 1.85
N TRP A 82 -2.24 -3.81 1.99
CA TRP A 82 -2.10 -2.66 2.88
C TRP A 82 -1.89 -3.05 4.35
N PHE A 83 -2.55 -4.11 4.81
CA PHE A 83 -2.32 -4.66 6.15
C PHE A 83 -0.87 -5.15 6.33
N PHE A 84 -0.33 -5.91 5.36
CA PHE A 84 1.05 -6.38 5.42
C PHE A 84 2.09 -5.25 5.32
N ILE A 85 1.80 -4.19 4.56
CA ILE A 85 2.63 -2.98 4.56
C ILE A 85 2.68 -2.36 5.96
N GLY A 86 1.54 -2.32 6.66
CA GLY A 86 1.46 -1.91 8.06
C GLY A 86 2.32 -2.78 8.98
N GLU A 87 2.31 -4.11 8.79
CA GLU A 87 3.17 -5.03 9.53
C GLU A 87 4.67 -4.75 9.28
N VAL A 88 5.06 -4.51 8.02
CA VAL A 88 6.45 -4.15 7.67
C VAL A 88 6.88 -2.86 8.36
N ILE A 89 6.00 -1.86 8.43
CA ILE A 89 6.27 -0.60 9.16
C ILE A 89 6.37 -0.86 10.66
N GLY A 90 5.44 -1.63 11.24
CA GLY A 90 5.42 -1.94 12.67
C GLY A 90 6.61 -2.77 13.13
N ARG A 91 7.10 -3.67 12.29
CA ARG A 91 8.31 -4.47 12.52
C ARG A 91 9.59 -3.67 12.30
N GLY A 92 9.56 -2.69 11.38
CA GLY A 92 10.72 -1.88 11.02
C GLY A 92 11.77 -2.60 10.17
N THR A 93 11.44 -3.76 9.60
CA THR A 93 12.30 -4.53 8.69
C THR A 93 11.48 -5.07 7.51
N LEU A 94 12.10 -5.04 6.32
CA LEU A 94 11.47 -5.53 5.10
C LEU A 94 11.33 -7.06 5.09
N VAL A 95 12.28 -7.78 5.72
CA VAL A 95 12.34 -9.24 5.72
C VAL A 95 12.58 -9.76 7.13
N GLY A 96 11.65 -10.57 7.64
CA GLY A 96 11.75 -11.26 8.94
C GLY A 96 11.83 -10.31 10.14
N TYR A 97 11.66 -10.84 11.35
CA TYR A 97 11.84 -10.04 12.57
C TYR A 97 13.33 -9.89 12.90
N ASP A 98 13.75 -8.69 13.27
CA ASP A 98 15.08 -8.45 13.82
C ASP A 98 15.16 -9.01 15.24
N VAL A 99 15.51 -10.30 15.34
CA VAL A 99 15.69 -11.02 16.60
C VAL A 99 16.95 -10.58 17.35
N SER A 100 17.88 -9.89 16.69
CA SER A 100 19.13 -9.38 17.29
C SER A 100 18.91 -8.19 18.22
N ARG A 101 17.71 -7.58 18.20
CA ARG A 101 17.30 -6.59 19.22
C ARG A 101 16.88 -7.20 20.56
N VAL A 102 16.43 -8.46 20.57
CA VAL A 102 15.90 -9.15 21.76
C VAL A 102 16.97 -9.99 22.45
N GLN A 103 18.01 -10.41 21.73
CA GLN A 103 19.15 -11.06 22.35
C GLN A 103 20.04 -10.05 23.08
N PRO A 104 20.52 -10.34 24.30
CA PRO A 104 21.55 -9.53 24.93
C PRO A 104 22.77 -9.47 24.00
N LYS A 105 23.30 -8.26 23.78
CA LYS A 105 24.46 -7.98 22.89
C LYS A 105 25.79 -8.55 23.40
N PHE A 106 25.76 -9.59 24.22
CA PHE A 106 26.96 -10.19 24.82
C PHE A 106 26.94 -11.70 24.60
N PRO A 107 28.05 -12.30 24.14
CA PRO A 107 28.18 -13.75 24.18
C PRO A 107 28.23 -14.17 25.65
N LEU A 108 27.21 -14.92 26.10
CA LEU A 108 27.33 -15.73 27.32
C LEU A 108 28.08 -17.00 26.92
N PHE A 109 29.41 -16.86 26.90
CA PHE A 109 30.44 -17.87 26.62
C PHE A 109 30.53 -18.39 25.18
#